data_AF-C1LC76-F1
#
_entry.id   AF-C1LC76-F1
#
_cell.length_a   1.000
_cell.length_b   1.000
_cell.length_c   1.000
_cell.angle_alpha   90.00
_cell.angle_beta   90.00
_cell.angle_gamma   90.00
#
_symmetry.space_group_name_H-M   'P 1'
#
loop_
_entity.id
_entity.type
_entity.pdbx_description
1 polymer ?
#
loop_
_entity_poly.entity_id
_entity_poly.type
_entity_poly.pdbx_seq_one_letter_code
_entity_poly.pdbx_strand_id
1 'polypeptide(L)'
;MAKFDGILGMAYPSLAVGGVTPVFVNMIKQGVVDSPVFSFYLSRNITNVLGGELMIGGIDDKYYTGEINYVNLTEKSYWLFKMDNLTISDLSICTDGCQAIADTVLQ
;
A
#
# COMPACT_ATOMS: atom_id res chain seq x y z
N MET A 1 -6.38 -19.62 -9.57
CA MET A 1 -7.51 -18.70 -9.30
C MET A 1 -7.37 -18.20 -7.89
N ALA A 2 -7.45 -16.89 -7.70
CA ALA A 2 -7.43 -16.32 -6.36
C ALA A 2 -8.71 -16.73 -5.61
N LYS A 3 -8.58 -17.05 -4.31
CA LYS A 3 -9.69 -17.48 -3.45
C LYS A 3 -10.22 -16.27 -2.66
N PHE A 4 -10.96 -15.38 -3.32
CA PHE A 4 -11.65 -14.26 -2.67
C PHE A 4 -12.95 -13.92 -3.42
N ASP A 5 -13.92 -13.36 -2.70
CA ASP A 5 -15.23 -13.00 -3.25
C ASP A 5 -15.28 -11.58 -3.84
N GLY A 6 -14.33 -10.72 -3.48
CA GLY A 6 -14.29 -9.35 -3.96
C GLY A 6 -13.01 -8.59 -3.62
N ILE A 7 -12.99 -7.31 -3.99
CA ILE A 7 -11.87 -6.39 -3.81
C ILE A 7 -12.34 -5.21 -2.97
N LEU A 8 -11.56 -4.84 -1.95
CA LEU A 8 -11.76 -3.62 -1.18
C LEU A 8 -10.70 -2.59 -1.58
N GLY A 9 -11.10 -1.57 -2.33
CA GLY A 9 -10.20 -0.52 -2.81
C GLY A 9 -9.74 0.42 -1.69
N MET A 10 -8.42 0.56 -1.54
CA MET A 10 -7.76 1.39 -0.51
C MET A 10 -7.02 2.61 -1.08
N ALA A 11 -7.27 2.96 -2.35
CA ALA A 11 -6.67 4.13 -3.02
C ALA A 11 -7.48 5.43 -2.78
N TYR A 12 -7.04 6.53 -3.38
CA TYR A 12 -7.70 7.83 -3.21
C TYR A 12 -9.08 7.89 -3.88
N PRO A 13 -9.99 8.76 -3.40
CA PRO A 13 -11.34 8.92 -3.97
C PRO A 13 -11.38 9.29 -5.45
N SER A 14 -10.32 9.90 -5.99
CA SER A 14 -10.21 10.29 -7.39
C SER A 14 -10.31 9.10 -8.36
N LEU A 15 -10.00 7.89 -7.89
CA LEU A 15 -10.11 6.65 -8.66
C LEU A 15 -11.43 5.90 -8.42
N ALA A 16 -12.27 6.35 -7.49
CA ALA A 16 -13.50 5.66 -7.16
C ALA A 16 -14.56 5.88 -8.27
N VAL A 17 -14.95 4.80 -8.93
CA VAL A 17 -16.03 4.83 -9.92
C VAL A 17 -17.32 5.31 -9.24
N GLY A 18 -18.00 6.27 -9.88
CA GLY A 18 -19.21 6.88 -9.33
C GLY A 18 -18.97 7.88 -8.19
N GLY A 19 -17.71 8.25 -7.90
CA GLY A 19 -17.38 9.25 -6.88
C GLY A 19 -17.69 8.79 -5.46
N VAL A 20 -17.79 7.49 -5.23
CA VAL A 20 -18.09 6.91 -3.91
C VAL A 20 -16.91 7.16 -2.96
N THR A 21 -17.22 7.49 -1.70
CA THR A 21 -16.17 7.63 -0.67
C THR A 21 -15.59 6.24 -0.33
N PRO A 22 -14.27 6.01 -0.52
CA PRO A 22 -13.64 4.74 -0.15
C PRO A 22 -13.76 4.44 1.35
N VAL A 23 -13.73 3.15 1.71
CA VAL A 23 -13.95 2.67 3.10
C VAL A 23 -13.01 3.36 4.09
N PHE A 24 -11.70 3.36 3.81
CA PHE A 24 -10.72 3.96 4.71
C PHE A 24 -10.90 5.47 4.89
N VAL A 25 -11.25 6.18 3.82
CA VAL A 25 -11.56 7.62 3.88
C VAL A 25 -12.79 7.88 4.74
N ASN A 26 -13.80 7.00 4.67
CA ASN A 26 -14.98 7.09 5.53
C ASN A 26 -14.64 6.83 7.00
N MET A 27 -13.77 5.86 7.29
CA MET A 27 -13.30 5.58 8.66
C MET A 27 -12.57 6.78 9.28
N ILE A 28 -11.69 7.43 8.50
CA ILE A 28 -11.03 8.67 8.94
C ILE A 28 -12.07 9.76 9.23
N LYS A 29 -13.04 9.97 8.34
CA LYS A 29 -14.10 10.98 8.52
C LYS A 29 -14.95 10.73 9.77
N GLN A 30 -15.16 9.48 10.14
CA GLN A 30 -15.90 9.09 11.33
C GLN A 30 -15.07 9.16 12.62
N GLY A 31 -13.74 9.35 12.52
CA GLY A 31 -12.85 9.38 13.69
C GLY A 31 -12.72 8.03 14.38
N VAL A 32 -12.91 6.92 13.67
CA VAL A 32 -12.84 5.54 14.23
C VAL A 32 -11.46 4.88 14.04
N VAL A 33 -10.46 5.65 13.61
CA VAL A 33 -9.07 5.21 13.45
C VAL A 33 -8.16 6.10 14.28
N ASP A 34 -7.24 5.48 15.02
CA ASP A 34 -6.32 6.21 15.90
C ASP A 34 -5.34 7.09 15.11
N SER A 35 -4.95 6.65 13.91
CA SER A 35 -4.14 7.42 12.97
C SER A 35 -4.61 7.23 11.53
N PRO A 36 -4.46 8.23 10.64
CA PRO A 36 -4.89 8.14 9.24
C PRO A 36 -3.90 7.34 8.37
N VAL A 37 -3.47 6.18 8.86
CA VAL A 37 -2.57 5.23 8.17
C VAL A 37 -3.16 3.81 8.19
N PHE A 38 -2.74 2.99 7.24
CA PHE A 38 -2.89 1.54 7.30
C PHE A 38 -1.58 0.90 6.81
N SER A 39 -1.30 -0.32 7.26
CA SER A 39 -0.09 -1.05 6.91
C SER A 39 -0.39 -2.51 6.59
N PHE A 40 0.44 -3.09 5.73
CA PHE A 40 0.37 -4.50 5.37
C PHE A 40 1.64 -5.22 5.80
N TYR A 41 1.46 -6.35 6.47
CA TYR A 41 2.45 -7.41 6.54
C TYR A 41 1.97 -8.56 5.65
N LEU A 42 2.80 -9.04 4.74
CA LEU A 42 2.49 -10.18 3.87
C LEU A 42 3.58 -11.25 4.07
N SER A 43 3.20 -12.39 4.64
CA SER A 43 4.13 -13.51 4.83
C SER A 43 4.51 -14.09 3.48
N ARG A 44 5.81 -14.16 3.19
CA ARG A 44 6.33 -14.85 1.99
C ARG A 44 6.40 -16.37 2.16
N ASN A 45 6.30 -16.87 3.39
CA ASN A 45 6.24 -18.29 3.66
C ASN A 45 4.80 -18.80 3.46
N ILE A 46 4.59 -19.54 2.38
CA ILE A 46 3.28 -20.13 2.00
C ILE A 46 2.79 -21.22 2.98
N THR A 47 3.66 -21.70 3.87
CA THR A 47 3.31 -22.69 4.90
C THR A 47 2.92 -22.07 6.24
N ASN A 48 3.08 -20.74 6.39
CA ASN A 48 2.67 -20.06 7.62
C ASN A 48 1.15 -20.07 7.76
N VAL A 49 0.68 -20.32 8.98
CA VAL A 49 -0.74 -20.24 9.33
C VAL A 49 -1.25 -18.79 9.22
N LEU A 50 -0.41 -17.82 9.61
CA LEU A 50 -0.64 -16.39 9.40
C LEU A 50 -0.06 -15.98 8.04
N GLY A 51 -0.94 -15.83 7.04
CA GLY A 51 -0.55 -15.41 5.69
C GLY A 51 -0.20 -13.91 5.58
N GLY A 52 -0.69 -13.09 6.50
CA GLY A 52 -0.44 -11.66 6.53
C GLY A 52 -1.34 -10.95 7.53
N GLU A 53 -1.17 -9.64 7.63
CA GLU A 53 -1.94 -8.75 8.47
C GLU A 53 -2.18 -7.42 7.74
N LEU A 54 -3.40 -6.91 7.84
CA LEU A 54 -3.73 -5.53 7.54
C LEU A 54 -4.06 -4.84 8.86
N MET A 55 -3.25 -3.85 9.24
CA MET A 55 -3.53 -2.97 10.37
C MET A 55 -4.15 -1.67 9.85
N ILE A 56 -5.30 -1.30 10.39
CA ILE A 56 -5.96 -0.02 10.10
C ILE A 56 -5.81 0.86 11.34
N GLY A 57 -5.29 2.08 11.17
CA GLY A 57 -5.12 3.02 12.27
C GLY A 57 -3.72 3.04 12.89
N GLY A 58 -2.77 2.26 12.37
CA GLY A 58 -1.42 2.19 12.92
C GLY A 58 -0.48 1.33 12.08
N ILE A 59 0.66 1.00 12.68
CA ILE A 59 1.70 0.13 12.11
C ILE A 59 2.16 -0.82 13.22
N ASP A 60 2.21 -2.12 12.95
CA ASP A 60 2.65 -3.12 13.94
C ASP A 60 4.18 -3.33 13.87
N ASP A 61 4.87 -2.83 14.89
CA ASP A 61 6.32 -2.92 15.08
C ASP A 61 6.87 -4.35 15.13
N LYS A 62 6.00 -5.36 15.31
CA LYS A 62 6.38 -6.76 15.25
C LYS A 62 6.87 -7.21 13.87
N TYR A 63 6.40 -6.57 12.79
CA TYR A 63 6.59 -7.08 11.43
C TYR A 63 7.63 -6.33 10.60
N TYR A 64 8.31 -5.34 11.17
CA TYR A 64 9.44 -4.67 10.53
C TYR A 64 10.59 -4.44 11.52
N THR A 65 11.76 -4.08 10.99
CA THR A 65 12.95 -3.76 11.78
C THR A 65 13.53 -2.45 11.31
N GLY A 66 14.09 -1.66 12.23
CA GLY A 66 14.65 -0.35 11.89
C GLY A 66 13.55 0.72 11.75
N GLU A 67 13.85 1.78 11.00
CA GLU A 67 12.94 2.92 10.83
C GLU A 67 12.20 2.87 9.49
N ILE A 68 10.98 3.44 9.47
CA ILE A 68 10.19 3.59 8.26
C ILE A 68 10.67 4.82 7.49
N ASN A 69 11.08 4.59 6.24
CA ASN A 69 11.43 5.66 5.31
C ASN A 69 10.20 6.05 4.49
N TYR A 70 9.75 7.30 4.64
CA TYR A 70 8.60 7.82 3.92
C TYR A 70 9.03 8.55 2.65
N VAL A 71 8.25 8.37 1.59
CA VAL A 71 8.35 9.12 0.34
C VAL A 71 7.04 9.84 0.07
N ASN A 72 7.12 11.04 -0.48
CA ASN A 72 5.92 11.80 -0.84
C ASN A 72 5.24 11.18 -2.06
N LEU A 73 3.91 11.24 -2.06
CA LEU A 73 3.14 10.91 -3.25
C LEU A 73 3.39 11.94 -4.35
N THR A 74 3.48 11.47 -5.59
CA THR A 74 3.54 12.37 -6.76
C THR A 74 2.20 13.05 -6.98
N GLU A 75 1.10 12.31 -6.81
CA GLU A 75 -0.28 12.81 -6.88
C GLU A 75 -1.23 11.93 -6.05
N LYS A 76 -2.40 12.48 -5.70
CA LYS A 76 -3.43 11.80 -4.89
C LYS A 76 -4.40 11.01 -5.78
N SER A 77 -3.88 9.97 -6.43
CA SER A 77 -4.63 9.02 -7.26
C SER A 77 -4.40 7.59 -6.75
N TYR A 78 -3.36 6.93 -7.23
CA TYR A 78 -2.83 5.70 -6.67
C TYR A 78 -1.91 6.01 -5.48
N TRP A 79 -1.40 4.96 -4.81
CA TRP A 79 -0.23 5.08 -3.94
C TRP A 79 1.05 5.23 -4.80
N LEU A 80 1.06 6.31 -5.59
CA LEU A 80 2.03 6.64 -6.63
C LEU A 80 3.16 7.51 -6.05
N PHE A 81 4.40 7.10 -6.27
CA PHE A 81 5.58 7.83 -5.83
C PHE A 81 6.68 7.79 -6.89
N LYS A 82 7.62 8.73 -6.79
CA LYS A 82 8.81 8.76 -7.64
C LYS A 82 9.80 7.68 -7.17
N MET A 83 10.31 6.89 -8.11
CA MET A 83 11.46 6.02 -7.95
C MET A 83 12.63 6.61 -8.73
N ASP A 84 13.79 6.76 -8.11
CA ASP A 84 14.91 7.46 -8.74
C ASP A 84 15.68 6.63 -9.77
N ASN A 85 15.81 5.31 -9.55
CA ASN A 85 16.30 4.34 -10.53
C ASN A 85 15.94 2.91 -10.08
N LEU A 86 16.14 1.94 -10.98
CA LEU A 86 16.09 0.51 -10.68
C LEU A 86 17.37 -0.14 -11.20
N THR A 87 18.06 -0.88 -10.33
CA THR A 87 19.29 -1.60 -10.67
C THR A 87 19.06 -3.12 -10.61
N ILE A 88 19.48 -3.82 -11.66
CA ILE A 88 19.47 -5.28 -11.76
C ILE A 88 20.88 -5.72 -12.14
N SER A 89 21.64 -6.23 -11.17
CA SER A 89 23.09 -6.49 -11.31
C SER A 89 23.81 -5.23 -11.82
N ASP A 90 24.44 -5.27 -13.01
CA ASP A 90 25.16 -4.13 -13.59
C ASP A 90 24.27 -3.22 -14.46
N LEU A 91 23.00 -3.58 -14.67
CA LEU A 91 22.07 -2.80 -15.48
C LEU A 91 21.29 -1.81 -14.60
N SER A 92 21.40 -0.52 -14.91
CA SER A 92 20.55 0.52 -14.32
C SER A 92 19.53 1.02 -15.34
N ILE A 93 18.26 1.00 -14.96
CA ILE A 93 17.13 1.55 -15.72
C ILE A 93 16.39 2.60 -14.89
N CYS A 94 15.47 3.34 -15.52
CA CYS A 94 14.83 4.51 -14.90
C CYS A 94 15.86 5.54 -14.37
N THR A 95 17.01 5.74 -15.03
CA THR A 95 18.11 6.58 -14.49
C THR A 95 17.73 8.05 -14.30
N ASP A 96 16.72 8.53 -15.03
CA ASP A 96 16.16 9.89 -14.87
C ASP A 96 14.93 9.90 -13.93
N GLY A 97 14.71 8.80 -13.22
CA GLY A 97 13.53 8.53 -12.42
C GLY A 97 12.34 8.00 -13.22
N CYS A 98 11.48 7.25 -12.54
CA CYS A 98 10.18 6.84 -13.06
C CYS A 98 9.13 6.84 -11.95
N GLN A 99 7.88 6.58 -12.32
CA GLN A 99 6.78 6.47 -11.36
C GLN A 99 6.58 5.01 -10.95
N ALA A 100 6.31 4.78 -9.67
CA ALA A 100 6.02 3.47 -9.11
C ALA A 100 4.76 3.53 -8.25
N ILE A 101 4.04 2.41 -8.18
CA ILE A 101 2.83 2.26 -7.37
C ILE A 101 3.04 1.13 -6.36
N ALA A 102 2.68 1.37 -5.11
CA ALA A 102 2.49 0.29 -4.14
C ALA A 102 1.08 -0.31 -4.32
N ASP A 103 1.00 -1.51 -4.89
CA ASP A 103 -0.26 -2.23 -5.13
C ASP A 103 -0.22 -3.60 -4.41
N THR A 104 -1.17 -3.81 -3.51
CA THR A 104 -1.23 -5.01 -2.65
C THR A 104 -1.96 -6.18 -3.28
N VAL A 105 -2.65 -5.99 -4.42
CA VAL A 105 -3.44 -7.07 -5.05
C VAL A 105 -2.62 -7.88 -6.06
N LEU A 106 -1.40 -7.44 -6.40
CA LEU A 106 -0.54 -8.03 -7.44
C LEU A 106 0.38 -9.17 -6.95
N GLN A 107 -0.07 -10.02 -6.01
CA GLN A 107 0.64 -11.26 -5.66
C GLN A 107 0.10 -12.47 -6.43
#